data_AF-A0A369L3M8-F1
#
_entry.id   AF-A0A369L3M8-F1
#
_cell.length_a   1.000
_cell.length_b   1.000
_cell.length_c   1.000
_cell.angle_alpha   90.00
_cell.angle_beta   90.00
_cell.angle_gamma   90.00
#
_symmetry.space_group_name_H-M   'P 1'
#
loop_
_entity.id
_entity.type
_entity.pdbx_description
1 polymer ?
#
loop_
_entity_poly.entity_id
_entity_poly.type
_entity_poly.pdbx_seq_one_letter_code
_entity_poly.pdbx_strand_id
1 'polypeptide(L)'
;MTIPKSLTHLQVVRTREFDMTVAPLIAMKSTKCESLEAVGKELDRRAHTYANDVDQSGRHVGYLCRAGDESPVPLEQAIERRMGELNTKRKIRDNQVRAMGFIVSTNEALPDEETAKEFLDRSVQWFGARYGYENLLAAQIHLDEGTPHVHIWIAPVIHGEDGYDRLCAKELFAPDKRRKNAEGKWEVTAQGTMSRLQEDFWEQVAKPYGYERPMRHELRAKGYRSLDAYKVQVGTT
;
A
#
# COMPACT_ATOMS: atom_id res chain seq x y z
N MET A 1 4.90 29.49 -51.41
CA MET A 1 3.48 29.46 -51.83
C MET A 1 3.13 28.00 -52.10
N THR A 2 2.18 27.32 -51.48
CA THR A 2 1.12 27.67 -50.53
C THR A 2 0.70 26.35 -49.85
N ILE A 3 0.45 26.40 -48.54
CA ILE A 3 0.00 25.29 -47.68
C ILE A 3 -1.48 24.99 -47.95
N PRO A 4 -1.93 23.72 -47.90
CA PRO A 4 -3.31 23.42 -47.54
C PRO A 4 -3.39 22.97 -46.07
N LYS A 5 -4.21 23.69 -45.30
CA LYS A 5 -4.73 23.30 -43.98
C LYS A 5 -5.92 22.36 -44.18
N SER A 6 -5.99 21.27 -43.41
CA SER A 6 -7.26 20.77 -42.88
C SER A 6 -7.03 19.97 -41.60
N LEU A 7 -7.37 20.60 -40.48
CA LEU A 7 -7.76 19.95 -39.23
C LEU A 7 -9.06 19.20 -39.47
N THR A 8 -9.11 17.91 -39.12
CA THR A 8 -10.35 17.27 -38.64
C THR A 8 -10.03 15.99 -37.88
N HIS A 9 -10.44 15.99 -36.61
CA HIS A 9 -10.67 14.91 -35.67
C HIS A 9 -10.25 13.48 -36.06
N LEU A 10 -9.19 12.98 -35.41
CA LEU A 10 -9.10 11.55 -35.11
C LEU A 10 -10.05 11.25 -33.96
N GLN A 11 -11.31 10.93 -34.29
CA GLN A 11 -12.16 10.17 -33.39
C GLN A 11 -11.52 8.77 -33.29
N VAL A 12 -10.88 8.49 -32.15
CA VAL A 12 -10.50 7.12 -31.81
C VAL A 12 -11.82 6.37 -31.58
N VAL A 13 -12.12 5.49 -32.54
CA VAL A 13 -13.25 4.58 -32.52
C VAL A 13 -13.10 3.69 -31.29
N ARG A 14 -13.95 3.91 -30.29
CA ARG A 14 -14.14 2.99 -29.16
C ARG A 14 -14.75 1.69 -29.70
N THR A 15 -13.94 0.67 -29.90
CA THR A 15 -14.43 -0.70 -30.04
C THR A 15 -14.89 -1.18 -28.66
N ARG A 16 -16.21 -1.12 -28.45
CA ARG A 16 -16.92 -1.79 -27.35
C ARG A 16 -16.85 -3.29 -27.58
N GLU A 17 -15.95 -3.98 -26.90
CA GLU A 17 -16.12 -5.38 -26.50
C GLU A 17 -14.98 -5.73 -25.53
N PHE A 18 -15.36 -6.00 -24.27
CA PHE A 18 -14.53 -6.12 -23.06
C PHE A 18 -14.11 -4.81 -22.36
N ASP A 19 -15.10 -3.97 -22.06
CA ASP A 19 -14.99 -2.94 -21.03
C ASP A 19 -15.17 -3.60 -19.64
N MET A 20 -14.21 -4.43 -19.24
CA MET A 20 -13.94 -4.58 -17.81
C MET A 20 -12.78 -3.64 -17.52
N THR A 21 -13.10 -2.43 -17.07
CA THR A 21 -12.23 -1.61 -16.21
C THR A 21 -11.90 -2.47 -14.99
N VAL A 22 -10.90 -3.36 -15.14
CA VAL A 22 -10.57 -4.39 -14.18
C VAL A 22 -10.29 -3.72 -12.85
N ALA A 23 -11.24 -3.77 -11.91
CA ALA A 23 -11.13 -3.18 -10.59
C ALA A 23 -9.82 -3.58 -9.91
N PRO A 24 -8.77 -2.73 -9.88
CA PRO A 24 -7.59 -3.05 -9.14
C PRO A 24 -7.81 -2.40 -7.79
N LEU A 25 -8.36 -3.19 -6.88
CA LEU A 25 -8.16 -3.01 -5.46
C LEU A 25 -6.67 -2.76 -5.30
N ILE A 26 -6.36 -1.52 -4.95
CA ILE A 26 -5.09 -1.05 -4.42
C ILE A 26 -4.28 -2.23 -3.88
N ALA A 27 -3.06 -2.39 -4.37
CA ALA A 27 -2.18 -3.48 -3.97
C ALA A 27 -1.66 -3.30 -2.53
N MET A 28 -2.55 -3.24 -1.54
CA MET A 28 -2.24 -3.34 -0.13
C MET A 28 -1.67 -4.71 0.15
N LYS A 29 -0.36 -4.80 0.00
CA LYS A 29 0.41 -5.96 0.40
C LYS A 29 0.96 -5.71 1.79
N SER A 30 0.52 -6.55 2.73
CA SER A 30 1.16 -6.64 4.05
C SER A 30 2.33 -7.62 3.99
N THR A 31 3.46 -7.24 4.57
CA THR A 31 4.60 -8.13 4.74
C THR A 31 5.10 -8.07 6.18
N LYS A 32 5.42 -9.26 6.72
CA LYS A 32 6.23 -9.37 7.93
C LYS A 32 7.69 -9.19 7.49
N CYS A 33 8.39 -8.21 8.05
CA CYS A 33 9.81 -8.05 7.80
C CYS A 33 10.63 -8.99 8.68
N GLU A 34 11.49 -9.80 8.04
CA GLU A 34 12.53 -10.56 8.72
C GLU A 34 13.84 -9.76 8.83
N SER A 35 14.07 -8.84 7.89
CA SER A 35 15.14 -7.83 7.92
C SER A 35 14.54 -6.45 7.67
N LEU A 36 14.67 -5.56 8.64
CA LEU A 36 14.20 -4.18 8.51
C LEU A 36 15.20 -3.33 7.72
N GLU A 37 16.51 -3.57 7.87
CA GLU A 37 17.58 -2.79 7.22
C GLU A 37 17.50 -2.76 5.69
N ALA A 38 17.23 -3.91 5.05
CA ALA A 38 17.08 -3.97 3.60
C ALA A 38 15.85 -3.17 3.13
N VAL A 39 14.78 -3.24 3.90
CA VAL A 39 13.53 -2.52 3.64
C VAL A 39 13.71 -1.02 3.85
N GLY A 40 14.35 -0.59 4.94
CA GLY A 40 14.66 0.83 5.17
C GLY A 40 15.56 1.40 4.08
N LYS A 41 16.54 0.62 3.59
CA LYS A 41 17.37 1.04 2.46
C LYS A 41 16.59 1.18 1.16
N GLU A 42 15.65 0.28 0.89
CA GLU A 42 14.80 0.35 -0.31
C GLU A 42 13.87 1.56 -0.25
N LEU A 43 13.22 1.77 0.90
CA LEU A 43 12.34 2.92 1.17
C LEU A 43 13.10 4.23 0.97
N ASP A 44 14.19 4.43 1.69
CA ASP A 44 14.95 5.69 1.69
C ASP A 44 15.84 5.86 0.45
N ARG A 45 15.68 5.03 -0.60
CA ARG A 45 16.55 4.99 -1.79
C ARG A 45 18.05 4.88 -1.47
N ARG A 46 18.40 4.30 -0.32
CA ARG A 46 19.78 3.95 0.09
C ARG A 46 20.24 2.60 -0.48
N ALA A 47 19.36 1.85 -1.13
CA ALA A 47 19.68 0.58 -1.79
C ALA A 47 20.30 0.82 -3.18
N HIS A 48 21.57 0.46 -3.35
CA HIS A 48 22.29 0.61 -4.62
C HIS A 48 21.88 -0.39 -5.73
N THR A 49 21.00 -1.35 -5.42
CA THR A 49 20.74 -2.55 -6.24
C THR A 49 19.66 -2.39 -7.33
N TYR A 50 18.84 -1.33 -7.29
CA TYR A 50 17.66 -1.17 -8.16
C TYR A 50 17.74 0.00 -9.14
N ALA A 51 18.95 0.42 -9.50
CA ALA A 51 19.20 1.62 -10.32
C ALA A 51 18.56 1.61 -11.73
N ASN A 52 18.06 0.46 -12.22
CA ASN A 52 17.55 0.32 -13.58
C ASN A 52 16.05 0.62 -13.73
N ASP A 53 15.25 0.44 -12.67
CA ASP A 53 13.79 0.66 -12.69
C ASP A 53 13.37 1.98 -12.02
N VAL A 54 14.36 2.72 -11.49
CA VAL A 54 14.16 3.98 -10.77
C VAL A 54 14.68 5.14 -11.61
N ASP A 55 13.80 6.10 -11.90
CA ASP A 55 14.18 7.40 -12.43
C ASP A 55 15.02 8.16 -11.39
N GLN A 56 16.30 8.38 -11.72
CA GLN A 56 17.25 9.05 -10.84
C GLN A 56 16.98 10.55 -10.66
N SER A 57 15.91 11.08 -11.27
CA SER A 57 15.45 12.47 -11.06
C SER A 57 15.04 12.78 -9.62
N GLY A 58 14.92 11.78 -8.73
CA GLY A 58 14.73 11.98 -7.30
C GLY A 58 13.29 12.28 -6.91
N ARG A 59 12.32 11.74 -7.64
CA ARG A 59 10.89 12.00 -7.44
C ARG A 59 10.28 11.08 -6.39
N HIS A 60 10.87 11.03 -5.21
CA HIS A 60 10.29 10.39 -4.02
C HIS A 60 10.02 11.44 -2.94
N VAL A 61 8.96 11.24 -2.16
CA VAL A 61 8.53 12.17 -1.10
C VAL A 61 8.39 11.39 0.20
N GLY A 62 9.31 11.64 1.15
CA GLY A 62 9.25 11.09 2.50
C GLY A 62 8.42 11.97 3.44
N TYR A 63 7.60 11.34 4.27
CA TYR A 63 6.76 12.04 5.26
C TYR A 63 7.50 12.27 6.57
N LEU A 64 7.20 13.41 7.20
CA LEU A 64 7.49 13.65 8.61
C LEU A 64 6.39 12.99 9.43
N CYS A 65 6.63 11.76 9.90
CA CYS A 65 5.59 10.98 10.57
C CYS A 65 5.32 11.44 12.00
N ARG A 66 6.25 12.15 12.66
CA ARG A 66 6.03 12.74 13.98
C ARG A 66 6.19 14.26 13.98
N ALA A 67 5.40 14.90 14.83
CA ALA A 67 5.57 16.31 15.16
C ALA A 67 6.96 16.52 15.81
N GLY A 68 7.84 17.25 15.13
CA GLY A 68 9.21 17.50 15.57
C GLY A 68 10.28 16.75 14.78
N ASP A 69 9.92 15.85 13.86
CA ASP A 69 10.89 15.29 12.91
C ASP A 69 11.36 16.42 11.96
N GLU A 70 12.67 16.65 11.88
CA GLU A 70 13.26 17.64 10.96
C GLU A 70 13.39 17.10 9.52
N SER A 71 13.47 15.78 9.38
CA SER A 71 13.52 15.05 8.12
C SER A 71 12.84 13.67 8.27
N PRO A 72 12.44 13.01 7.17
CA PRO A 72 11.94 11.64 7.23
C PRO A 72 12.93 10.73 7.97
N VAL A 73 12.43 9.98 8.95
CA VAL A 73 13.25 9.13 9.82
C VAL A 73 13.35 7.73 9.21
N PRO A 74 14.55 7.13 9.14
CA PRO A 74 14.72 5.75 8.70
C PRO A 74 13.84 4.78 9.48
N LEU A 75 13.25 3.79 8.80
CA LEU A 75 12.28 2.87 9.39
C LEU A 75 12.79 2.18 10.66
N GLU A 76 14.06 1.78 10.70
CA GLU A 76 14.66 1.12 11.86
C GLU A 76 14.66 2.03 13.09
N GLN A 77 15.05 3.28 12.92
CA GLN A 77 15.10 4.28 13.99
C GLN A 77 13.68 4.64 14.46
N ALA A 78 12.72 4.75 13.52
CA ALA A 78 11.33 4.99 13.86
C ALA A 78 10.73 3.83 14.68
N ILE A 79 11.08 2.58 14.35
CA ILE A 79 10.67 1.40 15.12
C ILE A 79 11.30 1.42 16.51
N GLU A 80 12.61 1.62 16.61
CA GLU A 80 13.31 1.67 17.90
C GLU A 80 12.72 2.75 18.81
N ARG A 81 12.52 3.97 18.28
CA ARG A 81 11.82 5.05 18.97
C ARG A 81 10.46 4.59 19.47
N ARG A 82 9.61 4.07 18.59
CA ARG A 82 8.25 3.67 18.98
C ARG A 82 8.26 2.57 20.03
N MET A 83 9.14 1.56 19.91
CA MET A 83 9.23 0.48 20.90
C MET A 83 9.69 0.97 22.27
N GLY A 84 10.55 1.99 22.32
CA GLY A 84 10.99 2.64 23.56
C GLY A 84 9.91 3.48 24.24
N GLU A 85 8.92 3.97 23.49
CA GLU A 85 7.78 4.74 24.01
C GLU A 85 6.67 3.86 24.63
N LEU A 86 6.65 2.56 24.35
CA LEU A 86 5.52 1.71 24.73
C LEU A 86 5.48 1.40 26.23
N ASN A 87 4.32 1.60 26.84
CA ASN A 87 4.05 1.17 28.20
C ASN A 87 3.63 -0.32 28.22
N THR A 88 4.59 -1.22 28.05
CA THR A 88 4.29 -2.66 27.97
C THR A 88 4.32 -3.35 29.34
N LYS A 89 3.35 -4.25 29.59
CA LYS A 89 3.32 -5.07 30.82
C LYS A 89 4.46 -6.10 30.90
N ARG A 90 4.99 -6.52 29.76
CA ARG A 90 6.04 -7.53 29.62
C ARG A 90 6.99 -7.12 28.51
N LYS A 91 8.25 -7.53 28.62
CA LYS A 91 9.27 -7.34 27.57
C LYS A 91 8.76 -7.77 26.20
N ILE A 92 8.97 -6.91 25.20
CA ILE A 92 8.72 -7.20 23.79
C ILE A 92 9.65 -8.34 23.36
N ARG A 93 9.08 -9.40 22.79
CA ARG A 93 9.83 -10.56 22.32
C ARG A 93 10.66 -10.21 21.08
N ASP A 94 11.75 -10.93 20.87
CA ASP A 94 12.63 -10.69 19.72
C ASP A 94 11.95 -11.02 18.40
N ASN A 95 11.06 -12.01 18.39
CA ASN A 95 10.28 -12.41 17.21
C ASN A 95 8.93 -11.67 17.07
N GLN A 96 8.69 -10.64 17.87
CA GLN A 96 7.45 -9.87 17.81
C GLN A 96 7.40 -9.06 16.51
N VAL A 97 6.25 -9.03 15.85
CA VAL A 97 6.05 -8.13 14.69
C VAL A 97 6.00 -6.69 15.21
N ARG A 98 6.99 -5.88 14.83
CA ARG A 98 7.14 -4.48 15.27
C ARG A 98 6.65 -3.47 14.25
N ALA A 99 6.56 -3.86 12.98
CA ALA A 99 6.05 -3.02 11.91
C ALA A 99 5.28 -3.88 10.89
N MET A 100 4.23 -3.28 10.33
CA MET A 100 3.45 -3.82 9.22
C MET A 100 3.56 -2.85 8.05
N GLY A 101 4.14 -3.29 6.94
CA GLY A 101 4.24 -2.50 5.72
C GLY A 101 2.98 -2.64 4.88
N PHE A 102 2.56 -1.56 4.25
CA PHE A 102 1.48 -1.48 3.26
C PHE A 102 2.03 -0.79 2.02
N ILE A 103 1.54 -1.21 0.86
CA ILE A 103 1.76 -0.50 -0.40
C ILE A 103 0.40 -0.04 -0.89
N VAL A 104 0.26 1.23 -1.22
CA VAL A 104 -0.92 1.74 -1.93
C VAL A 104 -0.44 2.25 -3.26
N SER A 105 -0.89 1.63 -4.35
CA SER A 105 -0.47 1.96 -5.71
C SER A 105 -1.64 2.54 -6.49
N THR A 106 -1.34 3.48 -7.40
CA THR A 106 -2.31 4.05 -8.33
C THR A 106 -2.40 3.22 -9.60
N ASN A 107 -3.18 3.69 -10.57
CA ASN A 107 -3.30 3.11 -11.90
C ASN A 107 -3.85 4.17 -12.88
N GLU A 108 -4.14 3.74 -14.11
CA GLU A 108 -4.73 4.57 -15.19
C GLU A 108 -6.15 5.09 -14.90
N ALA A 109 -6.77 4.75 -13.76
CA ALA A 109 -8.09 5.29 -13.42
C ALA A 109 -8.01 6.76 -12.95
N LEU A 110 -6.84 7.22 -12.50
CA LEU A 110 -6.63 8.60 -12.10
C LEU A 110 -6.25 9.46 -13.32
N PRO A 111 -6.79 10.69 -13.43
CA PRO A 111 -6.66 11.51 -14.63
C PRO A 111 -5.25 12.06 -14.84
N ASP A 112 -4.49 12.29 -13.75
CA ASP A 112 -3.18 12.91 -13.78
C ASP A 112 -2.36 12.57 -12.51
N GLU A 113 -1.10 12.96 -12.52
CA GLU A 113 -0.16 12.73 -11.42
C GLU A 113 -0.47 13.56 -10.17
N GLU A 114 -1.11 14.73 -10.31
CA GLU A 114 -1.49 15.56 -9.17
C GLU A 114 -2.58 14.87 -8.35
N THR A 115 -3.61 14.35 -9.02
CA THR A 115 -4.65 13.51 -8.43
C THR A 115 -4.07 12.24 -7.83
N ALA A 116 -3.06 11.64 -8.48
CA ALA A 116 -2.34 10.50 -7.92
C ALA A 116 -1.65 10.86 -6.60
N LYS A 117 -0.94 11.98 -6.52
CA LYS A 117 -0.30 12.44 -5.27
C LYS A 117 -1.31 12.72 -4.17
N GLU A 118 -2.42 13.40 -4.51
CA GLU A 118 -3.50 13.68 -3.56
C GLU A 118 -4.09 12.38 -2.99
N PHE A 119 -4.38 11.40 -3.85
CA PHE A 119 -4.87 10.10 -3.44
C PHE A 119 -3.87 9.36 -2.52
N LEU A 120 -2.58 9.37 -2.87
CA LEU A 120 -1.53 8.74 -2.06
C LEU A 120 -1.34 9.45 -0.71
N ASP A 121 -1.37 10.78 -0.65
CA ASP A 121 -1.34 11.53 0.60
C ASP A 121 -2.55 11.21 1.48
N ARG A 122 -3.76 11.26 0.91
CA ARG A 122 -4.99 10.89 1.63
C ARG A 122 -4.93 9.47 2.19
N SER A 123 -4.25 8.57 1.49
CA SER A 123 -4.02 7.21 1.96
C SER A 123 -3.12 7.18 3.20
N VAL A 124 -2.01 7.94 3.22
CA VAL A 124 -1.14 8.08 4.40
C VAL A 124 -1.93 8.65 5.58
N GLN A 125 -2.67 9.73 5.37
CA GLN A 125 -3.47 10.38 6.42
C GLN A 125 -4.52 9.41 7.00
N TRP A 126 -5.16 8.61 6.15
CA TRP A 126 -6.15 7.64 6.60
C TRP A 126 -5.55 6.55 7.48
N PHE A 127 -4.37 6.02 7.12
CA PHE A 127 -3.65 5.06 7.96
C PHE A 127 -3.21 5.68 9.29
N GLY A 128 -2.69 6.90 9.27
CA GLY A 128 -2.31 7.65 10.49
C GLY A 128 -3.51 7.89 11.41
N ALA A 129 -4.63 8.36 10.88
CA ALA A 129 -5.86 8.57 11.64
C ALA A 129 -6.44 7.27 12.20
N ARG A 130 -6.40 6.17 11.43
CA ARG A 130 -6.98 4.87 11.80
C ARG A 130 -6.20 4.15 12.89
N TYR A 131 -4.86 4.21 12.82
CA TYR A 131 -3.98 3.45 13.70
C TYR A 131 -3.27 4.30 14.75
N GLY A 132 -3.50 5.62 14.74
CA GLY A 132 -2.77 6.59 15.54
C GLY A 132 -1.52 7.06 14.82
N TYR A 133 -1.32 8.38 14.73
CA TYR A 133 -0.14 8.98 14.09
C TYR A 133 1.14 8.60 14.82
N GLU A 134 1.06 8.28 16.12
CA GLU A 134 2.18 7.74 16.86
C GLU A 134 2.61 6.34 16.38
N ASN A 135 1.71 5.59 15.75
CA ASN A 135 2.00 4.29 15.18
C ASN A 135 2.35 4.36 13.69
N LEU A 136 2.27 5.53 13.06
CA LEU A 136 2.82 5.77 11.72
C LEU A 136 4.34 5.89 11.83
N LEU A 137 5.06 4.85 11.39
CA LEU A 137 6.51 4.74 11.54
C LEU A 137 7.25 5.44 10.40
N ALA A 138 6.81 5.20 9.17
CA ALA A 138 7.36 5.80 7.97
C ALA A 138 6.29 5.78 6.87
N ALA A 139 6.28 6.81 6.02
CA ALA A 139 5.52 6.82 4.79
C ALA A 139 6.34 7.49 3.68
N GLN A 140 6.37 6.88 2.49
CA GLN A 140 7.18 7.37 1.36
C GLN A 140 6.44 7.15 0.05
N ILE A 141 6.17 8.24 -0.67
CA ILE A 141 5.58 8.21 -2.00
C ILE A 141 6.72 8.08 -3.02
N HIS A 142 6.66 7.05 -3.86
CA HIS A 142 7.52 6.85 -5.01
C HIS A 142 6.77 7.28 -6.28
N LEU A 143 7.30 8.29 -6.99
CA LEU A 143 6.82 8.74 -8.31
C LEU A 143 7.87 8.49 -9.41
N ASP A 144 8.99 7.90 -9.01
CA ASP A 144 10.19 7.61 -9.77
C ASP A 144 10.23 6.16 -10.28
N GLU A 145 9.14 5.40 -10.12
CA GLU A 145 8.97 4.03 -10.63
C GLU A 145 7.82 3.97 -11.66
N GLY A 146 7.61 2.81 -12.28
CA GLY A 146 6.62 2.62 -13.35
C GLY A 146 5.16 2.94 -12.99
N THR A 147 4.79 2.95 -11.71
CA THR A 147 3.45 3.36 -11.27
C THR A 147 3.56 4.07 -9.92
N PRO A 148 3.02 5.29 -9.76
CA PRO A 148 3.03 5.98 -8.47
C PRO A 148 2.47 5.11 -7.35
N HIS A 149 3.18 5.04 -6.23
CA HIS A 149 2.74 4.29 -5.07
C HIS A 149 3.34 4.85 -3.78
N VAL A 150 2.74 4.49 -2.65
CA VAL A 150 3.22 4.85 -1.32
C VAL A 150 3.49 3.59 -0.51
N HIS A 151 4.65 3.55 0.13
CA HIS A 151 4.93 2.61 1.20
C HIS A 151 4.53 3.24 2.53
N ILE A 152 3.75 2.53 3.34
CA ILE A 152 3.26 2.98 4.65
C ILE A 152 3.60 1.92 5.69
N TRP A 153 4.25 2.31 6.78
CA TRP A 153 4.65 1.41 7.85
C TRP A 153 3.95 1.75 9.15
N ILE A 154 3.25 0.76 9.70
CA ILE A 154 2.45 0.92 10.92
C ILE A 154 2.98 0.01 12.03
N ALA A 155 3.20 0.56 13.22
CA ALA A 155 3.44 -0.22 14.42
C ALA A 155 2.13 -0.91 14.84
N PRO A 156 2.08 -2.25 14.98
CA PRO A 156 0.83 -2.96 15.27
C PRO A 156 0.48 -2.91 16.76
N VAL A 157 0.35 -1.71 17.31
CA VAL A 157 0.13 -1.46 18.74
C VAL A 157 -1.37 -1.36 19.02
N ILE A 158 -1.79 -1.98 20.11
CA ILE A 158 -3.13 -1.83 20.68
C ILE A 158 -2.95 -1.34 22.11
N HIS A 159 -3.61 -0.24 22.45
CA HIS A 159 -3.72 0.22 23.83
C HIS A 159 -4.79 -0.61 24.55
N GLY A 160 -4.39 -1.37 25.57
CA GLY A 160 -5.29 -2.21 26.35
C GLY A 160 -6.14 -1.41 27.33
N GLU A 161 -7.32 -1.90 27.64
CA GLU A 161 -8.17 -1.35 28.72
C GLU A 161 -7.50 -1.44 30.10
N ASP A 162 -6.50 -2.32 30.23
CA ASP A 162 -5.66 -2.45 31.43
C ASP A 162 -4.55 -1.40 31.52
N GLY A 163 -4.52 -0.43 30.59
CA GLY A 163 -3.57 0.68 30.56
C GLY A 163 -2.19 0.34 29.98
N TYR A 164 -2.00 -0.88 29.46
CA TYR A 164 -0.75 -1.33 28.87
C TYR A 164 -0.85 -1.47 27.35
N ASP A 165 0.25 -1.15 26.68
CA ASP A 165 0.40 -1.35 25.25
C ASP A 165 0.79 -2.79 24.92
N ARG A 166 0.27 -3.31 23.82
CA ARG A 166 0.65 -4.62 23.27
C ARG A 166 0.80 -4.58 21.76
N LEU A 167 1.80 -5.31 21.25
CA LEU A 167 1.98 -5.54 19.82
C LEU A 167 1.13 -6.73 19.39
N CYS A 168 0.14 -6.51 18.53
CA CYS A 168 -0.75 -7.57 18.07
C CYS A 168 -1.13 -7.43 16.59
N ALA A 169 -0.16 -7.66 15.70
CA ALA A 169 -0.39 -7.68 14.26
C ALA A 169 -1.47 -8.69 13.85
N LYS A 170 -1.55 -9.83 14.54
CA LYS A 170 -2.57 -10.86 14.25
C LYS A 170 -4.00 -10.36 14.48
N GLU A 171 -4.20 -9.43 15.41
CA GLU A 171 -5.54 -8.90 15.67
C GLU A 171 -5.88 -7.77 14.70
N LEU A 172 -4.95 -6.85 14.47
CA LEU A 172 -5.15 -5.72 13.56
C LEU A 172 -5.20 -6.12 12.08
N PHE A 173 -4.49 -7.19 11.70
CA PHE A 173 -4.19 -7.54 10.30
C PHE A 173 -4.38 -9.03 10.01
N ALA A 174 -5.35 -9.69 10.65
CA ALA A 174 -5.66 -11.09 10.40
C ALA A 174 -6.20 -11.31 8.98
N PRO A 175 -5.74 -12.36 8.27
CA PRO A 175 -6.40 -12.82 7.06
C PRO A 175 -7.76 -13.46 7.39
N ASP A 176 -8.57 -13.66 6.36
CA ASP A 176 -9.81 -14.43 6.47
C ASP A 176 -9.55 -15.84 7.02
N LYS A 177 -10.41 -16.31 7.92
CA LYS A 177 -10.41 -17.70 8.35
C LYS A 177 -11.04 -18.56 7.27
N ARG A 178 -10.38 -19.66 6.92
CA ARG A 178 -10.82 -20.56 5.84
C ARG A 178 -10.82 -22.00 6.29
N ARG A 179 -11.72 -22.81 5.74
CA ARG A 179 -11.73 -24.27 5.89
C ARG A 179 -12.05 -24.95 4.56
N LYS A 180 -11.74 -26.24 4.43
CA LYS A 180 -12.26 -27.06 3.34
C LYS A 180 -13.66 -27.54 3.70
N ASN A 181 -14.59 -27.40 2.76
CA ASN A 181 -15.94 -27.94 2.87
C ASN A 181 -15.96 -29.44 2.54
N ALA A 182 -17.15 -30.07 2.56
CA ALA A 182 -17.31 -31.51 2.29
C ALA A 182 -16.83 -31.90 0.88
N GLU A 183 -16.87 -30.98 -0.08
CA GLU A 183 -16.40 -31.17 -1.45
C GLU A 183 -14.89 -30.83 -1.63
N GLY A 184 -14.16 -30.57 -0.54
CA GLY A 184 -12.74 -30.25 -0.56
C GLY A 184 -12.39 -28.83 -1.02
N LYS A 185 -13.39 -27.97 -1.27
CA LYS A 185 -13.21 -26.58 -1.68
C LYS A 185 -12.97 -25.68 -0.47
N TRP A 186 -12.09 -24.69 -0.62
CA TRP A 186 -11.84 -23.71 0.42
C TRP A 186 -12.97 -22.67 0.47
N GLU A 187 -13.59 -22.51 1.64
CA GLU A 187 -14.57 -21.47 1.92
C GLU A 187 -14.08 -20.55 3.05
N VAL A 188 -14.49 -19.28 3.01
CA VAL A 188 -14.27 -18.33 4.11
C VAL A 188 -15.31 -18.58 5.20
N THR A 189 -14.86 -18.84 6.43
CA THR A 189 -15.73 -19.10 7.59
C THR A 189 -15.90 -17.88 8.48
N ALA A 190 -14.94 -16.96 8.47
CA ALA A 190 -15.03 -15.68 9.14
C ALA A 190 -14.14 -14.66 8.43
N GLN A 191 -14.65 -13.44 8.26
CA GLN A 191 -13.90 -12.34 7.69
C GLN A 191 -12.80 -11.90 8.65
N GLY A 192 -11.59 -11.75 8.13
CA GLY A 192 -10.44 -11.23 8.85
C GLY A 192 -10.41 -9.71 8.84
N THR A 193 -9.63 -9.13 9.73
CA THR A 193 -9.47 -7.67 9.83
C THR A 193 -8.79 -7.06 8.60
N MET A 194 -7.96 -7.82 7.88
CA MET A 194 -7.37 -7.39 6.61
C MET A 194 -8.42 -7.23 5.49
N SER A 195 -9.38 -8.15 5.38
CA SER A 195 -10.44 -8.02 4.36
C SER A 195 -11.35 -6.84 4.67
N ARG A 196 -11.68 -6.63 5.95
CA ARG A 196 -12.43 -5.44 6.38
C ARG A 196 -11.64 -4.15 6.15
N LEU A 197 -10.33 -4.15 6.38
CA LEU A 197 -9.46 -3.02 6.08
C LEU A 197 -9.56 -2.59 4.60
N GLN A 198 -9.56 -3.56 3.69
CA GLN A 198 -9.70 -3.30 2.25
C GLN A 198 -11.05 -2.70 1.88
N GLU A 199 -12.13 -3.14 2.55
CA GLU A 199 -13.46 -2.57 2.36
C GLU A 199 -13.55 -1.14 2.89
N ASP A 200 -13.10 -0.92 4.13
CA ASP A 200 -13.10 0.40 4.76
C ASP A 200 -12.25 1.40 3.96
N PHE A 201 -11.06 0.98 3.51
CA PHE A 201 -10.17 1.81 2.70
C PHE A 201 -10.82 2.19 1.37
N TRP A 202 -11.45 1.21 0.70
CA TRP A 202 -12.18 1.50 -0.53
C TRP A 202 -13.29 2.52 -0.29
N GLU A 203 -14.13 2.30 0.72
CA GLU A 203 -15.29 3.16 0.96
C GLU A 203 -14.90 4.59 1.33
N GLN A 204 -13.87 4.75 2.16
CA GLN A 204 -13.50 6.03 2.77
C GLN A 204 -12.45 6.82 1.98
N VAL A 205 -11.62 6.12 1.21
CA VAL A 205 -10.49 6.73 0.47
C VAL A 205 -10.64 6.56 -1.02
N ALA A 206 -10.79 5.32 -1.52
CA ALA A 206 -10.66 5.05 -2.95
C ALA A 206 -11.91 5.42 -3.77
N LYS A 207 -13.10 5.15 -3.26
CA LYS A 207 -14.38 5.34 -3.96
C LYS A 207 -14.58 6.77 -4.50
N PRO A 208 -14.25 7.85 -3.77
CA PRO A 208 -14.30 9.22 -4.30
C PRO A 208 -13.45 9.47 -5.55
N TYR A 209 -12.39 8.69 -5.77
CA TYR A 209 -11.51 8.80 -6.95
C TYR A 209 -11.94 7.88 -8.10
N GLY A 210 -13.15 7.32 -8.05
CA GLY A 210 -13.69 6.47 -9.11
C GLY A 210 -13.25 5.01 -9.04
N TYR A 211 -12.54 4.59 -7.98
CA TYR A 211 -12.14 3.20 -7.82
C TYR A 211 -13.34 2.28 -7.53
N GLU A 212 -13.41 1.18 -8.27
CA GLU A 212 -14.40 0.13 -8.08
C GLU A 212 -14.18 -0.67 -6.80
N ARG A 213 -15.26 -1.27 -6.30
CA ARG A 213 -15.21 -2.02 -5.04
C ARG A 213 -14.31 -3.26 -5.18
N PRO A 214 -13.42 -3.50 -4.20
CA PRO A 214 -12.72 -4.76 -4.00
C PRO A 214 -13.56 -6.03 -4.31
N MET A 215 -13.18 -6.83 -5.31
CA MET A 215 -13.78 -8.16 -5.48
C MET A 215 -13.35 -9.10 -4.34
N ARG A 216 -14.23 -10.03 -3.94
CA ARG A 216 -13.88 -11.07 -2.94
C ARG A 216 -12.79 -12.00 -3.48
N HIS A 217 -11.96 -12.55 -2.61
CA HIS A 217 -10.80 -13.40 -2.96
C HIS A 217 -11.12 -14.50 -4.00
N GLU A 218 -12.28 -15.15 -3.89
CA GLU A 218 -12.74 -16.21 -4.82
C GLU A 218 -12.93 -15.73 -6.26
N LEU A 219 -13.23 -14.44 -6.43
CA LEU A 219 -13.38 -13.76 -7.72
C LEU A 219 -12.06 -13.09 -8.17
N ARG A 220 -11.14 -12.80 -7.23
CA ARG A 220 -9.83 -12.17 -7.53
C ARG A 220 -8.96 -13.02 -8.45
N ALA A 221 -9.01 -14.35 -8.33
CA ALA A 221 -8.23 -15.25 -9.19
C ALA A 221 -8.57 -15.14 -10.69
N LYS A 222 -9.72 -14.55 -11.05
CA LYS A 222 -10.14 -14.34 -12.44
C LYS A 222 -9.83 -12.94 -12.99
N GLY A 223 -9.34 -12.00 -12.16
CA GLY A 223 -9.17 -10.60 -12.55
C GLY A 223 -7.88 -9.92 -12.08
N TYR A 224 -7.15 -10.48 -11.11
CA TYR A 224 -5.89 -9.91 -10.64
C TYR A 224 -4.73 -10.54 -11.40
N ARG A 225 -3.97 -9.71 -12.12
CA ARG A 225 -2.62 -10.08 -12.57
C ARG A 225 -1.76 -10.33 -11.32
N SER A 226 -1.07 -11.46 -11.27
CA SER A 226 -0.14 -11.79 -10.17
C SER A 226 0.98 -10.75 -10.09
N LEU A 227 1.71 -10.71 -8.96
CA LEU A 227 2.95 -9.92 -8.83
C LEU A 227 3.97 -10.25 -9.95
N ASP A 228 3.97 -11.49 -10.43
CA ASP A 228 4.80 -11.89 -11.58
C ASP A 228 4.34 -11.21 -12.87
N ALA A 229 3.02 -11.03 -13.07
CA ALA A 229 2.51 -10.29 -14.21
C ALA A 229 2.74 -8.77 -14.14
N TYR A 230 3.02 -8.21 -12.95
CA TYR A 230 3.54 -6.84 -12.82
C TYR A 230 5.04 -6.76 -13.13
N LYS A 231 5.83 -7.80 -12.80
CA LYS A 231 7.24 -7.89 -13.17
C LYS A 231 7.47 -8.19 -14.65
N VAL A 232 6.51 -8.83 -15.33
CA VAL A 232 6.60 -9.20 -16.76
C VAL A 232 6.40 -8.01 -17.70
N GLN A 233 5.99 -6.83 -17.20
CA GLN A 233 6.09 -5.58 -17.99
C GLN A 233 7.49 -4.94 -17.96
N VAL A 234 8.48 -5.64 -17.39
CA VAL A 234 9.89 -5.29 -17.53
C VAL A 234 10.54 -6.29 -18.51
N GLY A 235 10.57 -5.88 -19.78
CA GLY A 235 11.49 -6.42 -20.79
C GLY A 235 10.84 -7.17 -21.96
N THR A 236 11.29 -6.81 -23.17
CA THR A 236 11.07 -7.41 -24.52
C THR A 236 9.71 -7.11 -25.16
N THR A 237 9.58 -6.22 -26.14
CA THR A 237 10.55 -5.56 -27.06
C THR A 237 10.06 -4.16 -27.45
#